data_AF-A0A1J4J5G3-F1
#
_entry.id   AF-A0A1J4J5G3-F1
#
_cell.length_a   1.000
_cell.length_b   1.000
_cell.length_c   1.000
_cell.angle_alpha   90.00
_cell.angle_beta   90.00
_cell.angle_gamma   90.00
#
_symmetry.space_group_name_H-M   'P 1'
#
loop_
_entity.id
_entity.type
_entity.pdbx_description
1 polymer ?
#
loop_
_entity_poly.entity_id
_entity_poly.type
_entity_poly.pdbx_seq_one_letter_code
_entity_poly.pdbx_strand_id
1 'polypeptide(L)'
;MCALFFLLFSTMTASKDKEGFFEFSVKPGTPVEIDNILNYTILVSFFLCDPFAMHVNYFNEDDKMETLKFKTKGTFSFKCKKLIFTSIEKTQKISMWKIPDHLCHNSSILLQTENVLDANTENAVQQFPICIFTQLEGNHFFVTASTQQESTSGLSFYSKDIKEKKCYKNSNCDFHSLSPFFLRINGNEPENNFKLSLTYKINIKRAQKDNSCSMSSLPTVFHHGVSFLPSSFIGESTVVCTNLAQDTMNRIVSLIVTILVTVVVLFVIHCIGAINIFHLCHFDGHGGNESGYQQPGSADISGSLLE
;
A
#
# COMPACT_ATOMS: atom_id res chain seq x y z
N MET A 1 54.42 -7.88 24.72
CA MET A 1 53.58 -8.61 23.75
C MET A 1 52.23 -7.90 23.68
N CYS A 2 52.07 -6.98 22.72
CA CYS A 2 50.80 -6.29 22.46
C CYS A 2 50.07 -7.06 21.36
N ALA A 3 48.94 -7.66 21.70
CA ALA A 3 48.11 -8.37 20.74
C ALA A 3 47.40 -7.34 19.84
N LEU A 4 47.84 -7.27 18.58
CA LEU A 4 47.14 -6.59 17.51
C LEU A 4 45.81 -7.33 17.26
N PHE A 5 44.72 -6.77 17.75
CA PHE A 5 43.37 -7.23 17.43
C PHE A 5 43.02 -6.72 16.02
N PHE A 6 43.39 -7.49 15.00
CA PHE A 6 42.90 -7.28 13.64
C PHE A 6 41.41 -7.61 13.62
N LEU A 7 40.57 -6.61 13.83
CA LEU A 7 39.15 -6.66 13.48
C LEU A 7 39.05 -6.73 11.95
N LEU A 8 39.03 -7.95 11.43
CA LEU A 8 38.56 -8.26 10.09
C LEU A 8 37.10 -7.82 10.00
N PHE A 9 36.88 -6.59 9.55
CA PHE A 9 35.59 -6.11 9.09
C PHE A 9 35.19 -6.96 7.87
N SER A 10 34.47 -8.05 8.13
CA SER A 10 33.79 -8.80 7.08
C SER A 10 32.68 -7.92 6.54
N THR A 11 32.99 -7.16 5.49
CA THR A 11 32.00 -6.44 4.70
C THR A 11 31.09 -7.49 4.08
N MET A 12 29.87 -7.63 4.59
CA MET A 12 28.84 -8.40 3.91
C MET A 12 28.53 -7.71 2.58
N THR A 13 29.17 -8.18 1.51
CA THR A 13 28.80 -7.83 0.15
C THR A 13 27.46 -8.49 -0.14
N ALA A 14 26.36 -7.78 0.09
CA ALA A 14 25.07 -8.11 -0.53
C ALA A 14 25.34 -8.25 -2.04
N SER A 15 24.92 -9.39 -2.63
CA SER A 15 25.18 -9.79 -4.03
C SER A 15 25.18 -8.60 -4.99
N LYS A 16 26.36 -8.03 -5.27
CA LYS A 16 26.54 -6.72 -5.92
C LYS A 16 26.00 -6.66 -7.36
N ASP A 17 25.89 -7.82 -8.01
CA ASP A 17 25.58 -7.91 -9.44
C ASP A 17 24.12 -8.23 -9.78
N LYS A 18 23.24 -8.43 -8.77
CA LYS A 18 21.84 -8.73 -9.08
C LYS A 18 21.04 -7.45 -9.27
N GLU A 19 20.24 -7.42 -10.32
CA GLU A 19 19.23 -6.40 -10.57
C GLU A 19 17.90 -6.81 -9.92
N GLY A 20 17.06 -5.84 -9.60
CA GLY A 20 15.73 -6.08 -9.03
C GLY A 20 15.51 -5.45 -7.66
N PHE A 21 14.60 -6.06 -6.90
CA PHE A 21 14.22 -5.61 -5.57
C PHE A 21 14.94 -6.41 -4.49
N PHE A 22 15.48 -5.70 -3.50
CA PHE A 22 16.28 -6.24 -2.42
C PHE A 22 15.81 -5.69 -1.08
N GLU A 23 15.85 -6.55 -0.07
CA GLU A 23 15.73 -6.15 1.32
C GLU A 23 16.95 -6.63 2.08
N PHE A 24 17.55 -5.74 2.87
CA PHE A 24 18.70 -6.07 3.69
C PHE A 24 18.67 -5.30 5.01
N SER A 25 19.49 -5.76 5.95
CA SER A 25 19.60 -5.16 7.28
C SER A 25 20.99 -4.59 7.49
N VAL A 26 21.07 -3.33 7.91
CA VAL A 26 22.32 -2.65 8.24
C VAL A 26 22.49 -2.70 9.75
N LYS A 27 23.49 -3.44 10.23
CA LYS A 27 23.78 -3.55 11.67
C LYS A 27 24.57 -2.31 12.14
N PRO A 28 24.44 -1.91 13.42
CA PRO A 28 25.23 -0.82 13.98
C PRO A 28 26.73 -1.04 13.78
N GLY A 29 27.43 0.01 13.34
CA GLY A 29 28.87 -0.02 13.11
C GLY A 29 29.35 -0.89 11.94
N THR A 30 28.46 -1.59 11.23
CA THR A 30 28.82 -2.41 10.05
C THR A 30 28.24 -1.78 8.79
N PRO A 31 29.02 -0.98 8.05
CA PRO A 31 28.51 -0.32 6.85
C PRO A 31 28.18 -1.35 5.77
N VAL A 32 27.11 -1.08 5.02
CA VAL A 32 26.75 -1.84 3.81
C VAL A 32 27.01 -0.96 2.61
N GLU A 33 27.82 -1.46 1.69
CA GLU A 33 28.21 -0.74 0.48
C GLU A 33 27.57 -1.33 -0.76
N ILE A 34 27.08 -0.45 -1.63
CA ILE A 34 26.55 -0.78 -2.95
C ILE A 34 27.34 0.04 -3.96
N ASP A 35 28.12 -0.63 -4.80
CA ASP A 35 29.02 -0.06 -5.79
C ASP A 35 28.57 -0.42 -7.22
N ASN A 36 29.23 0.19 -8.20
CA ASN A 36 29.01 -0.05 -9.63
C ASN A 36 27.55 0.16 -10.06
N ILE A 37 26.95 1.25 -9.58
CA ILE A 37 25.54 1.61 -9.84
C ILE A 37 25.34 2.76 -10.83
N LEU A 38 26.37 3.11 -11.62
CA LEU A 38 26.31 4.22 -12.60
C LEU A 38 25.25 4.05 -13.69
N ASN A 39 24.97 2.81 -14.12
CA ASN A 39 23.98 2.51 -15.16
C ASN A 39 22.62 2.05 -14.58
N TYR A 40 22.42 2.37 -13.30
CA TYR A 40 21.27 1.91 -12.53
C TYR A 40 20.62 3.08 -11.80
N THR A 41 19.30 3.12 -11.88
CA THR A 41 18.47 3.95 -11.03
C THR A 41 18.22 3.16 -9.74
N ILE A 42 18.73 3.68 -8.63
CA ILE A 42 18.56 3.06 -7.32
C ILE A 42 17.42 3.75 -6.58
N LEU A 43 16.39 2.99 -6.20
CA LEU A 43 15.30 3.51 -5.38
C LEU A 43 15.44 2.95 -3.98
N VAL A 44 15.53 3.80 -2.97
CA VAL A 44 15.67 3.36 -1.58
C VAL A 44 14.50 3.90 -0.77
N SER A 45 13.83 3.03 -0.02
CA SER A 45 12.86 3.47 0.97
C SER A 45 13.43 3.52 2.38
N PHE A 46 13.08 4.60 3.08
CA PHE A 46 13.38 4.83 4.49
C PHE A 46 12.15 4.81 5.40
N PHE A 47 10.98 4.32 4.95
CA PHE A 47 9.77 4.26 5.81
C PHE A 47 9.94 3.38 7.05
N LEU A 48 10.65 2.26 6.90
CA LEU A 48 10.97 1.33 8.00
C LEU A 48 12.22 1.73 8.79
N CYS A 49 12.96 2.72 8.30
CA CYS A 49 14.15 3.23 8.95
C CYS A 49 13.81 4.34 9.95
N ASP A 50 14.68 4.50 10.94
CA ASP A 50 14.70 5.69 11.77
C ASP A 50 15.64 6.73 11.15
N PRO A 51 15.12 7.91 10.74
CA PRO A 51 15.91 8.94 10.07
C PRO A 51 17.10 9.46 10.88
N PHE A 52 17.04 9.35 12.20
CA PHE A 52 18.12 9.83 13.07
C PHE A 52 19.17 8.76 13.38
N ALA A 53 18.87 7.48 13.12
CA ALA A 53 19.75 6.36 13.46
C ALA A 53 20.54 5.82 12.26
N MET A 54 20.48 6.49 11.11
CA MET A 54 21.17 6.06 9.90
C MET A 54 21.73 7.22 9.09
N HIS A 55 22.92 6.99 8.53
CA HIS A 55 23.56 7.85 7.57
C HIS A 55 23.68 7.15 6.23
N VAL A 56 23.39 7.89 5.16
CA VAL A 56 23.60 7.43 3.79
C VAL A 56 24.61 8.36 3.15
N ASN A 57 25.78 7.81 2.85
CA ASN A 57 26.79 8.50 2.04
C ASN A 57 26.67 8.04 0.60
N TYR A 58 26.80 8.95 -0.35
CA TYR A 58 26.79 8.63 -1.78
C TYR A 58 27.96 9.31 -2.48
N PHE A 59 28.45 8.66 -3.52
CA PHE A 59 29.51 9.17 -4.39
C PHE A 59 28.91 9.53 -5.73
N ASN A 60 29.03 10.79 -6.15
CA ASN A 60 28.57 11.22 -7.47
C ASN A 60 29.47 10.66 -8.59
N GLU A 61 29.21 11.06 -9.83
CA GLU A 61 30.03 10.67 -11.00
C GLU A 61 31.49 11.15 -10.89
N ASP A 62 31.72 12.29 -10.22
CA ASP A 62 33.05 12.87 -9.99
C ASP A 62 33.79 12.29 -8.76
N ASP A 63 33.31 11.17 -8.20
CA ASP A 63 33.85 10.57 -6.96
C ASP A 63 33.82 11.49 -5.72
N LYS A 64 33.02 12.55 -5.73
CA LYS A 64 32.77 13.39 -4.55
C LYS A 64 31.78 12.71 -3.63
N MET A 65 32.18 12.55 -2.38
CA MET A 65 31.34 11.98 -1.33
C MET A 65 30.44 13.06 -0.72
N GLU A 66 29.16 12.74 -0.61
CA GLU A 66 28.18 13.54 0.11
C GLU A 66 27.37 12.70 1.08
N THR A 67 26.81 13.34 2.09
CA THR A 67 25.97 12.68 3.10
C THR A 67 24.54 13.19 2.98
N LEU A 68 23.62 12.28 2.68
CA LEU A 68 22.20 12.56 2.78
C LEU A 68 21.76 12.48 4.24
N LYS A 69 21.38 13.62 4.82
CA LYS A 69 20.64 13.67 6.09
C LYS A 69 19.15 13.71 5.80
N PHE A 70 18.52 12.55 5.71
CA PHE A 70 17.07 12.48 5.51
C PHE A 70 16.39 12.81 6.85
N LYS A 71 15.71 13.96 6.90
CA LYS A 71 14.91 14.39 8.06
C LYS A 71 13.49 13.84 8.03
N THR A 72 13.07 13.30 6.89
CA THR A 72 11.73 12.78 6.63
C THR A 72 11.82 11.35 6.10
N LYS A 73 10.80 10.56 6.42
CA LYS A 73 10.61 9.24 5.83
C LYS A 73 10.11 9.40 4.39
N GLY A 74 10.52 8.49 3.52
CA GLY A 74 10.13 8.51 2.12
C GLY A 74 10.94 7.53 1.29
N THR A 75 10.60 7.49 0.00
CA THR A 75 11.37 6.77 -1.01
C THR A 75 12.12 7.78 -1.86
N PHE A 76 13.39 7.52 -2.11
CA PHE A 76 14.29 8.43 -2.83
C PHE A 76 14.97 7.70 -3.98
N SER A 77 15.13 8.39 -5.10
CA SER A 77 15.95 7.96 -6.22
C SER A 77 17.37 8.46 -6.08
N PHE A 78 18.35 7.58 -6.29
CA PHE A 78 19.76 7.91 -6.32
C PHE A 78 20.32 7.60 -7.71
N LYS A 79 20.95 8.60 -8.32
CA LYS A 79 21.79 8.48 -9.51
C LYS A 79 23.22 8.79 -9.09
N CYS A 80 23.98 7.75 -8.77
CA CYS A 80 25.31 7.89 -8.16
C CYS A 80 26.14 6.65 -8.47
N LYS A 81 27.45 6.70 -8.19
CA LYS A 81 28.39 5.61 -8.45
C LYS A 81 28.42 4.58 -7.31
N LYS A 82 28.24 5.04 -6.07
CA LYS A 82 28.32 4.23 -4.86
C LYS A 82 27.39 4.78 -3.78
N LEU A 83 26.74 3.88 -3.04
CA LEU A 83 26.00 4.15 -1.81
C LEU A 83 26.64 3.40 -0.64
N ILE A 84 26.69 4.06 0.51
CA ILE A 84 27.15 3.48 1.77
C ILE A 84 26.11 3.77 2.84
N PHE A 85 25.54 2.71 3.40
CA PHE A 85 24.59 2.77 4.49
C PHE A 85 25.29 2.47 5.80
N THR A 86 25.18 3.39 6.75
CA THR A 86 25.75 3.24 8.09
C THR A 86 24.67 3.40 9.15
N SER A 87 24.43 2.35 9.92
CA SER A 87 23.56 2.40 11.08
C SER A 87 24.34 2.83 12.32
N ILE A 88 23.77 3.73 13.12
CA ILE A 88 24.40 4.30 14.31
C ILE A 88 24.08 3.44 15.55
N GLU A 89 22.80 3.31 15.90
CA GLU A 89 22.40 2.75 17.20
C GLU A 89 21.75 1.37 17.11
N LYS A 90 20.89 1.15 16.12
CA LYS A 90 20.04 -0.06 16.02
C LYS A 90 19.97 -0.55 14.59
N THR A 91 19.88 -1.87 14.41
CA THR A 91 19.75 -2.50 13.09
C THR A 91 18.60 -1.87 12.29
N GLN A 92 18.90 -1.36 11.11
CA GLN A 92 17.92 -0.76 10.19
C GLN A 92 17.59 -1.72 9.07
N LYS A 93 16.32 -1.78 8.67
CA LYS A 93 15.88 -2.54 7.49
C LYS A 93 15.69 -1.59 6.32
N ILE A 94 16.33 -1.91 5.21
CA ILE A 94 16.28 -1.11 3.98
C ILE A 94 15.67 -1.97 2.88
N SER A 95 14.71 -1.40 2.17
CA SER A 95 14.10 -1.95 0.97
C SER A 95 14.52 -1.09 -0.21
N MET A 96 14.96 -1.72 -1.30
CA MET A 96 15.61 -1.02 -2.40
C MET A 96 15.35 -1.70 -3.75
N TRP A 97 15.21 -0.90 -4.80
CA TRP A 97 15.34 -1.34 -6.18
C TRP A 97 16.68 -0.95 -6.78
N LYS A 98 17.28 -1.86 -7.55
CA LYS A 98 18.35 -1.59 -8.51
C LYS A 98 17.82 -1.87 -9.91
N ILE A 99 17.58 -0.81 -10.68
CA ILE A 99 16.87 -0.88 -11.97
C ILE A 99 17.79 -0.37 -13.07
N PRO A 100 17.98 -1.12 -14.17
CA PRO A 100 18.72 -0.62 -15.32
C PRO A 100 18.13 0.69 -15.86
N ASP A 101 18.98 1.69 -16.13
CA ASP A 101 18.51 3.01 -16.57
C ASP A 101 17.73 2.98 -17.89
N HIS A 102 18.07 2.04 -18.78
CA HIS A 102 17.35 1.86 -20.05
C HIS A 102 15.87 1.52 -19.88
N LEU A 103 15.45 1.04 -18.70
CA LEU A 103 14.04 0.82 -18.38
C LEU A 103 13.35 2.11 -17.94
N CYS A 104 13.97 2.87 -17.04
CA CYS A 104 13.37 4.00 -16.33
C CYS A 104 14.33 5.19 -16.26
N HIS A 105 14.50 5.92 -17.37
CA HIS A 105 15.62 6.85 -17.47
C HIS A 105 15.41 8.18 -16.74
N ASN A 106 14.17 8.67 -16.54
CA ASN A 106 13.92 10.02 -15.97
C ASN A 106 12.58 10.21 -15.25
N SER A 107 11.52 9.54 -15.69
CA SER A 107 10.16 9.80 -15.19
C SER A 107 9.68 8.66 -14.32
N SER A 108 9.86 8.84 -13.02
CA SER A 108 9.50 7.88 -12.00
C SER A 108 8.40 8.47 -11.12
N ILE A 109 7.26 7.80 -11.09
CA ILE A 109 6.11 8.11 -10.25
C ILE A 109 6.08 7.10 -9.11
N LEU A 110 5.78 7.54 -7.90
CA LEU A 110 5.54 6.68 -6.76
C LEU A 110 4.04 6.70 -6.42
N LEU A 111 3.46 5.51 -6.31
CA LEU A 111 2.13 5.32 -5.74
C LEU A 111 2.28 5.22 -4.22
N GLN A 112 1.43 5.93 -3.48
CA GLN A 112 1.35 5.86 -2.03
C GLN A 112 -0.11 5.78 -1.57
N THR A 113 -0.44 4.77 -0.79
CA THR A 113 -1.77 4.61 -0.18
C THR A 113 -1.72 3.66 1.02
N GLU A 114 -2.72 3.71 1.90
CA GLU A 114 -2.83 2.76 3.00
C GLU A 114 -3.54 1.46 2.61
N ASN A 115 -4.43 1.51 1.60
CA ASN A 115 -5.20 0.35 1.17
C ASN A 115 -5.52 0.42 -0.31
N VAL A 116 -6.36 1.35 -0.75
CA VAL A 116 -6.73 1.51 -2.17
C VAL A 116 -6.46 2.94 -2.64
N LEU A 117 -5.92 3.07 -3.85
CA LEU A 117 -5.74 4.30 -4.61
C LEU A 117 -6.32 4.11 -6.00
N ASP A 118 -7.27 4.94 -6.35
CA ASP A 118 -7.82 5.06 -7.70
C ASP A 118 -7.31 6.37 -8.30
N ALA A 119 -6.58 6.27 -9.39
CA ALA A 119 -6.04 7.40 -10.14
C ALA A 119 -6.56 7.36 -11.58
N ASN A 120 -7.12 8.49 -12.01
CA ASN A 120 -7.38 8.75 -13.42
C ASN A 120 -6.58 9.96 -13.83
N THR A 121 -5.83 9.81 -14.92
CA THR A 121 -4.99 10.87 -15.47
C THR A 121 -5.38 11.10 -16.91
N GLU A 122 -5.52 12.37 -17.25
CA GLU A 122 -5.64 12.83 -18.63
C GLU A 122 -4.59 13.90 -18.91
N ASN A 123 -3.70 13.61 -19.86
CA ASN A 123 -2.60 14.50 -20.24
C ASN A 123 -2.75 14.91 -21.71
N ALA A 124 -2.68 16.22 -21.96
CA ALA A 124 -2.71 16.74 -23.32
C ALA A 124 -1.50 16.26 -24.12
N VAL A 125 -0.31 16.26 -23.50
CA VAL A 125 0.93 15.73 -24.07
C VAL A 125 1.70 14.99 -22.98
N GLN A 126 2.00 13.71 -23.20
CA GLN A 126 2.74 12.88 -22.26
C GLN A 126 4.08 12.43 -22.85
N GLN A 127 5.17 12.60 -22.09
CA GLN A 127 6.49 12.08 -22.45
C GLN A 127 6.69 10.65 -21.94
N PHE A 128 7.31 9.79 -22.75
CA PHE A 128 7.61 8.40 -22.44
C PHE A 128 9.13 8.13 -22.51
N PRO A 129 9.64 7.04 -21.88
CA PRO A 129 8.92 6.09 -21.03
C PRO A 129 8.60 6.65 -19.63
N ILE A 130 7.55 6.12 -19.01
CA ILE A 130 7.17 6.43 -17.63
C ILE A 130 7.24 5.16 -16.81
N CYS A 131 7.86 5.23 -15.65
CA CYS A 131 7.84 4.16 -14.67
C CYS A 131 6.99 4.56 -13.46
N ILE A 132 6.03 3.71 -13.10
CA ILE A 132 5.15 3.89 -11.96
C ILE A 132 5.48 2.81 -10.93
N PHE A 133 6.03 3.22 -9.80
CA PHE A 133 6.49 2.35 -8.73
C PHE A 133 5.42 2.19 -7.66
N THR A 134 5.22 0.96 -7.19
CA THR A 134 4.49 0.73 -5.94
C THR A 134 5.30 1.22 -4.75
N GLN A 135 4.64 1.40 -3.60
CA GLN A 135 5.37 1.47 -2.33
C GLN A 135 6.25 0.23 -2.13
N LEU A 136 7.32 0.39 -1.36
CA LEU A 136 8.25 -0.69 -1.08
C LEU A 136 7.85 -1.49 0.16
N GLU A 137 6.97 -0.93 1.00
CA GLU A 137 6.45 -1.54 2.21
C GLU A 137 5.08 -2.16 1.93
N GLY A 138 4.99 -3.47 1.83
CA GLY A 138 3.71 -4.16 1.69
C GLY A 138 3.90 -5.66 1.61
N ASN A 139 2.81 -6.41 1.84
CA ASN A 139 2.86 -7.87 1.73
C ASN A 139 2.18 -8.37 0.45
N HIS A 140 1.16 -7.66 -0.01
CA HIS A 140 0.40 -8.00 -1.20
C HIS A 140 0.07 -6.73 -1.95
N PHE A 141 0.27 -6.76 -3.26
CA PHE A 141 0.09 -5.65 -4.15
C PHE A 141 -0.80 -6.09 -5.31
N PHE A 142 -1.80 -5.29 -5.63
CA PHE A 142 -2.71 -5.51 -6.73
C PHE A 142 -2.79 -4.22 -7.53
N VAL A 143 -2.78 -4.33 -8.84
CA VAL A 143 -3.04 -3.21 -9.71
C VAL A 143 -3.92 -3.65 -10.86
N THR A 144 -4.88 -2.82 -11.19
CA THR A 144 -5.61 -2.84 -12.44
C THR A 144 -5.25 -1.55 -13.16
N ALA A 145 -4.72 -1.66 -14.36
CA ALA A 145 -4.32 -0.51 -15.15
C ALA A 145 -4.85 -0.63 -16.57
N SER A 146 -5.32 0.47 -17.12
CA SER A 146 -5.68 0.60 -18.52
C SER A 146 -5.12 1.90 -19.08
N THR A 147 -4.68 1.84 -20.33
CA THR A 147 -4.16 3.00 -21.05
C THR A 147 -4.96 3.18 -22.32
N GLN A 148 -5.32 4.42 -22.60
CA GLN A 148 -5.87 4.82 -23.89
C GLN A 148 -4.85 5.74 -24.55
N GLN A 149 -4.35 5.29 -25.70
CA GLN A 149 -3.27 5.92 -26.46
C GLN A 149 -3.55 5.74 -27.96
N GLU A 150 -3.05 6.62 -28.82
CA GLU A 150 -3.12 6.53 -30.28
C GLU A 150 -2.04 5.61 -30.85
N SER A 151 -0.84 5.58 -30.26
CA SER A 151 0.35 4.85 -30.71
C SER A 151 0.38 3.37 -30.29
N THR A 152 1.37 2.59 -30.77
CA THR A 152 1.60 1.17 -30.36
C THR A 152 2.27 1.02 -28.99
N SER A 153 2.35 2.12 -28.22
CA SER A 153 2.82 2.11 -26.84
C SER A 153 2.12 1.02 -26.03
N GLY A 154 2.90 0.28 -25.25
CA GLY A 154 2.44 -0.88 -24.49
C GLY A 154 2.72 -0.69 -23.01
N LEU A 155 1.87 -1.26 -22.16
CA LEU A 155 2.08 -1.32 -20.73
C LEU A 155 2.83 -2.61 -20.39
N SER A 156 3.84 -2.52 -19.53
CA SER A 156 4.58 -3.69 -19.04
C SER A 156 4.68 -3.65 -17.52
N PHE A 157 4.48 -4.80 -16.88
CA PHE A 157 4.69 -4.97 -15.44
C PHE A 157 6.04 -5.65 -15.19
N TYR A 158 6.81 -5.14 -14.24
CA TYR A 158 8.11 -5.69 -13.86
C TYR A 158 8.06 -6.14 -12.40
N SER A 159 8.14 -7.45 -12.20
CA SER A 159 8.22 -8.06 -10.86
C SER A 159 9.60 -7.85 -10.21
N LYS A 160 9.76 -8.27 -8.95
CA LYS A 160 10.99 -8.12 -8.15
C LYS A 160 12.29 -8.53 -8.85
N ASP A 161 12.25 -9.48 -9.78
CA ASP A 161 13.43 -9.99 -10.50
C ASP A 161 13.58 -9.34 -11.89
N ILE A 162 12.93 -8.19 -12.12
CA ILE A 162 12.86 -7.48 -13.43
C ILE A 162 12.32 -8.39 -14.56
N LYS A 163 11.42 -9.32 -14.21
CA LYS A 163 10.72 -10.12 -15.24
C LYS A 163 9.54 -9.31 -15.77
N GLU A 164 9.56 -9.08 -17.09
CA GLU A 164 8.53 -8.37 -17.83
C GLU A 164 7.29 -9.23 -18.04
N LYS A 165 6.11 -8.67 -17.77
CA LYS A 165 4.81 -9.17 -18.21
C LYS A 165 4.13 -8.07 -19.04
N LYS A 166 3.97 -8.32 -20.33
CA LYS A 166 3.34 -7.36 -21.25
C LYS A 166 1.83 -7.34 -21.08
N CYS A 167 1.26 -6.16 -21.26
CA CYS A 167 -0.16 -5.88 -21.30
C CYS A 167 -0.50 -5.28 -22.67
N TYR A 168 -1.60 -5.75 -23.25
CA TYR A 168 -2.05 -5.29 -24.55
C TYR A 168 -2.73 -3.92 -24.43
N LYS A 169 -2.55 -3.11 -25.47
CA LYS A 169 -3.16 -1.78 -25.59
C LYS A 169 -4.69 -1.86 -25.46
N ASN A 170 -5.29 -0.84 -24.83
CA ASN A 170 -6.75 -0.71 -24.61
C ASN A 170 -7.40 -1.90 -23.87
N SER A 171 -6.61 -2.70 -23.15
CA SER A 171 -7.12 -3.76 -22.29
C SER A 171 -6.95 -3.38 -20.82
N ASN A 172 -7.91 -3.79 -19.99
CA ASN A 172 -7.76 -3.73 -18.55
C ASN A 172 -6.80 -4.83 -18.13
N CYS A 173 -5.68 -4.44 -17.54
CA CYS A 173 -4.62 -5.35 -17.18
C CYS A 173 -4.48 -5.46 -15.68
N ASP A 174 -4.71 -6.67 -15.20
CA ASP A 174 -4.58 -7.02 -13.80
C ASP A 174 -3.24 -7.65 -13.51
N PHE A 175 -2.58 -7.15 -12.47
CA PHE A 175 -1.34 -7.68 -11.95
C PHE A 175 -1.39 -7.77 -10.43
N HIS A 176 -0.92 -8.90 -9.91
CA HIS A 176 -0.83 -9.15 -8.49
C HIS A 176 0.58 -9.63 -8.15
N SER A 177 1.08 -9.24 -6.99
CA SER A 177 2.43 -9.59 -6.54
C SER A 177 2.52 -9.64 -5.02
N LEU A 178 3.37 -10.53 -4.51
CA LEU A 178 3.75 -10.63 -3.10
C LEU A 178 4.97 -9.75 -2.76
N SER A 179 5.49 -9.02 -3.74
CA SER A 179 6.63 -8.13 -3.60
C SER A 179 6.34 -6.84 -4.37
N PRO A 180 7.01 -5.73 -4.03
CA PRO A 180 6.93 -4.52 -4.82
C PRO A 180 7.20 -4.80 -6.30
N PHE A 181 6.58 -4.01 -7.16
CA PHE A 181 6.74 -4.08 -8.61
C PHE A 181 6.66 -2.67 -9.19
N PHE A 182 6.94 -2.54 -10.47
CA PHE A 182 6.68 -1.30 -11.18
C PHE A 182 6.03 -1.54 -12.52
N LEU A 183 5.27 -0.56 -12.98
CA LEU A 183 4.71 -0.50 -14.32
C LEU A 183 5.63 0.36 -15.18
N ARG A 184 5.84 -0.04 -16.42
CA ARG A 184 6.48 0.78 -17.45
C ARG A 184 5.47 1.02 -18.56
N ILE A 185 5.17 2.29 -18.82
CA ILE A 185 4.45 2.67 -20.03
C ILE A 185 5.52 2.98 -21.07
N ASN A 186 5.62 2.11 -22.06
CA ASN A 186 6.62 2.20 -23.12
C ASN A 186 6.13 3.19 -24.18
N GLY A 187 7.04 4.01 -24.71
CA GLY A 187 6.81 4.90 -25.84
C GLY A 187 8.13 5.56 -26.23
N ASN A 188 8.31 5.82 -27.52
CA ASN A 188 9.55 6.44 -28.04
C ASN A 188 9.38 7.94 -28.31
N GLU A 189 8.14 8.40 -28.46
CA GLU A 189 7.79 9.78 -28.79
C GLU A 189 6.72 10.29 -27.81
N PRO A 190 6.64 11.61 -27.58
CA PRO A 190 5.55 12.19 -26.83
C PRO A 190 4.20 11.90 -27.49
N GLU A 191 3.18 11.66 -26.68
CA GLU A 191 1.86 11.29 -27.17
C GLU A 191 0.79 12.27 -26.71
N ASN A 192 -0.14 12.56 -27.62
CA ASN A 192 -1.25 13.45 -27.34
C ASN A 192 -2.43 12.68 -26.73
N ASN A 193 -3.21 13.37 -25.89
CA ASN A 193 -4.45 12.84 -25.30
C ASN A 193 -4.27 11.51 -24.54
N PHE A 194 -3.12 11.35 -23.89
CA PHE A 194 -2.84 10.16 -23.10
C PHE A 194 -3.79 10.06 -21.90
N LYS A 195 -4.44 8.90 -21.75
CA LYS A 195 -5.26 8.60 -20.57
C LYS A 195 -4.77 7.35 -19.86
N LEU A 196 -4.68 7.43 -18.54
CA LEU A 196 -4.38 6.31 -17.64
C LEU A 196 -5.51 6.18 -16.63
N SER A 197 -6.06 4.98 -16.50
CA SER A 197 -6.87 4.60 -15.34
C SER A 197 -6.11 3.53 -14.57
N LEU A 198 -5.94 3.77 -13.27
CA LEU A 198 -5.10 2.98 -12.39
C LEU A 198 -5.79 2.77 -11.04
N THR A 199 -6.15 1.54 -10.73
CA THR A 199 -6.56 1.12 -9.39
C THR A 199 -5.43 0.33 -8.77
N TYR A 200 -4.82 0.89 -7.73
CA TYR A 200 -3.75 0.27 -6.95
C TYR A 200 -4.26 -0.10 -5.56
N LYS A 201 -4.06 -1.35 -5.17
CA LYS A 201 -4.37 -1.84 -3.83
C LYS A 201 -3.17 -2.49 -3.18
N ILE A 202 -2.96 -2.17 -1.90
CA ILE A 202 -1.88 -2.71 -1.09
C ILE A 202 -2.41 -3.23 0.24
N ASN A 203 -1.82 -4.33 0.73
CA ASN A 203 -2.04 -4.82 2.08
C ASN A 203 -0.80 -4.57 2.95
N ILE A 204 -0.87 -3.51 3.76
CA ILE A 204 0.15 -3.14 4.74
C ILE A 204 -0.22 -3.68 6.14
N LYS A 205 0.79 -4.16 6.88
CA LYS A 205 0.62 -4.72 8.24
C LYS A 205 0.40 -3.66 9.32
N ARG A 206 0.75 -2.40 9.05
CA ARG A 206 0.67 -1.30 10.00
C ARG A 206 0.16 -0.07 9.27
N ALA A 207 -0.85 0.59 9.83
CA ALA A 207 -1.28 1.91 9.39
C ALA A 207 -0.07 2.84 9.40
N GLN A 208 0.15 3.56 8.30
CA GLN A 208 1.22 4.55 8.24
C GLN A 208 0.66 5.80 8.89
N LYS A 209 1.27 6.26 9.98
CA LYS A 209 0.81 7.48 10.70
C LYS A 209 0.72 8.70 9.75
N ASP A 210 1.51 8.67 8.68
CA ASP A 210 1.48 9.62 7.58
C ASP A 210 0.59 9.06 6.46
N ASN A 211 -0.72 9.35 6.53
CA ASN A 211 -1.74 8.98 5.54
C ASN A 211 -1.51 9.69 4.19
N SER A 212 -0.38 9.44 3.55
CA SER A 212 -0.07 9.97 2.23
C SER A 212 -0.79 9.12 1.17
N CYS A 213 -1.90 9.65 0.69
CA CYS A 213 -2.55 9.20 -0.55
C CYS A 213 -1.98 10.03 -1.69
N SER A 214 -1.11 9.46 -2.52
CA SER A 214 -0.56 10.22 -3.65
C SER A 214 -0.12 9.35 -4.82
N MET A 215 -0.18 9.95 -6.00
CA MET A 215 0.56 9.54 -7.19
C MET A 215 1.48 10.70 -7.53
N SER A 216 2.73 10.65 -7.07
CA SER A 216 3.65 11.80 -7.06
C SER A 216 5.01 11.47 -7.69
N SER A 217 5.72 12.49 -8.16
CA SER A 217 7.10 12.32 -8.63
C SER A 217 7.99 11.74 -7.55
N LEU A 218 8.85 10.81 -7.93
CA LEU A 218 9.86 10.29 -7.03
C LEU A 218 10.94 11.36 -6.76
N PRO A 219 11.19 11.74 -5.49
CA PRO A 219 12.26 12.67 -5.15
C PRO A 219 13.61 12.08 -5.55
N THR A 220 14.43 12.87 -6.28
CA THR A 220 15.75 12.44 -6.73
C THR A 220 16.83 13.18 -5.96
N VAL A 221 17.82 12.43 -5.47
CA VAL A 221 18.96 12.94 -4.70
C VAL A 221 20.05 13.36 -5.68
N PHE A 222 20.45 14.64 -5.60
CA PHE A 222 21.51 15.27 -6.39
C PHE A 222 22.56 15.90 -5.48
N HIS A 223 23.67 16.37 -6.09
CA HIS A 223 24.82 16.99 -5.40
C HIS A 223 24.45 18.17 -4.45
N HIS A 224 23.28 18.78 -4.61
CA HIS A 224 22.87 19.94 -3.80
C HIS A 224 21.60 19.70 -2.98
N GLY A 225 21.20 18.43 -2.83
CA GLY A 225 20.07 18.02 -2.02
C GLY A 225 19.04 17.23 -2.82
N VAL A 226 17.81 17.21 -2.30
CA VAL A 226 16.71 16.47 -2.91
C VAL A 226 15.96 17.41 -3.85
N SER A 227 15.91 17.05 -5.13
CA SER A 227 15.07 17.73 -6.11
C SER A 227 13.84 16.88 -6.39
N PHE A 228 12.69 17.54 -6.39
CA PHE A 228 11.50 17.02 -7.02
C PHE A 228 11.59 17.48 -8.47
N LEU A 229 12.22 16.67 -9.32
CA LEU A 229 12.07 16.91 -10.75
C LEU A 229 10.57 16.96 -11.05
N PRO A 230 10.08 17.97 -11.80
CA PRO A 230 8.70 17.96 -12.24
C PRO A 230 8.48 16.61 -12.92
N SER A 231 7.51 15.83 -12.46
CA SER A 231 7.18 14.59 -13.15
C SER A 231 6.88 15.00 -14.58
N SER A 232 7.46 14.30 -15.56
CA SER A 232 7.01 14.46 -16.96
C SER A 232 5.54 14.05 -17.15
N PHE A 233 4.87 13.64 -16.07
CA PHE A 233 3.43 13.54 -15.93
C PHE A 233 2.83 14.94 -15.82
N ILE A 234 2.55 15.51 -16.99
CA ILE A 234 2.03 16.87 -17.16
C ILE A 234 0.54 16.74 -17.51
N GLY A 235 -0.29 16.75 -16.48
CA GLY A 235 -1.73 16.95 -16.63
C GLY A 235 -2.53 16.58 -15.40
N GLU A 236 -3.84 16.74 -15.51
CA GLU A 236 -4.74 16.64 -14.38
C GLU A 236 -4.91 15.17 -13.99
N SER A 237 -4.52 14.86 -12.75
CA SER A 237 -4.71 13.54 -12.15
C SER A 237 -5.69 13.66 -11.00
N THR A 238 -6.82 12.97 -11.10
CA THR A 238 -7.73 12.78 -9.97
C THR A 238 -7.28 11.56 -9.20
N VAL A 239 -6.90 11.73 -7.94
CA VAL A 239 -6.49 10.64 -7.06
C VAL A 239 -7.49 10.54 -5.92
N VAL A 240 -8.07 9.36 -5.73
CA VAL A 240 -9.00 9.04 -4.65
C VAL A 240 -8.42 7.86 -3.88
N CYS A 241 -8.38 7.95 -2.56
CA CYS A 241 -7.96 6.82 -1.72
C CYS A 241 -9.07 6.37 -0.78
N THR A 242 -9.09 5.07 -0.56
CA THR A 242 -9.86 4.46 0.53
C THR A 242 -8.87 3.94 1.55
N ASN A 243 -8.85 4.55 2.74
CA ASN A 243 -7.99 4.11 3.85
C ASN A 243 -8.55 2.82 4.49
N LEU A 244 -7.70 2.11 5.25
CA LEU A 244 -8.08 0.85 5.93
C LEU A 244 -9.29 1.02 6.86
N ALA A 245 -9.32 2.13 7.63
CA ALA A 245 -10.42 2.43 8.54
C ALA A 245 -11.73 2.65 7.78
N GLN A 246 -11.68 3.30 6.62
CA GLN A 246 -12.86 3.58 5.81
C GLN A 246 -13.40 2.32 5.12
N ASP A 247 -12.53 1.43 4.62
CA ASP A 247 -12.96 0.12 4.11
C ASP A 247 -13.63 -0.72 5.22
N THR A 248 -13.04 -0.72 6.41
CA THR A 248 -13.60 -1.43 7.58
C THR A 248 -14.95 -0.85 7.98
N MET A 249 -15.07 0.48 8.05
CA MET A 249 -16.32 1.17 8.38
C MET A 249 -17.40 0.91 7.33
N ASN A 250 -17.06 0.97 6.03
CA ASN A 250 -17.99 0.67 4.95
C ASN A 250 -18.53 -0.76 5.04
N ARG A 251 -17.68 -1.74 5.38
CA ARG A 251 -18.13 -3.12 5.61
C ARG A 251 -19.05 -3.26 6.80
N ILE A 252 -18.74 -2.58 7.92
CA ILE A 252 -19.60 -2.58 9.11
C ILE A 252 -20.95 -1.94 8.80
N VAL A 253 -20.95 -0.78 8.13
CA VAL A 253 -22.18 -0.09 7.72
C VAL A 253 -23.00 -0.95 6.77
N SER A 254 -22.37 -1.56 5.77
CA SER A 254 -23.04 -2.49 4.84
C SER A 254 -23.67 -3.68 5.57
N LEU A 255 -22.97 -4.25 6.56
CA LEU A 255 -23.48 -5.34 7.38
C LEU A 255 -24.69 -4.90 8.22
N ILE A 256 -24.62 -3.71 8.86
CA ILE A 256 -25.74 -3.14 9.61
C ILE A 256 -26.95 -2.93 8.70
N VAL A 257 -26.76 -2.32 7.53
CA VAL A 257 -27.82 -2.11 6.53
C VAL A 257 -28.44 -3.45 6.11
N THR A 258 -27.63 -4.47 5.88
CA THR A 258 -28.10 -5.81 5.49
C THR A 258 -28.95 -6.45 6.59
N ILE A 259 -28.52 -6.35 7.85
CA ILE A 259 -29.30 -6.84 9.00
C ILE A 259 -30.64 -6.10 9.10
N LEU A 260 -30.63 -4.77 9.00
CA LEU A 260 -31.85 -3.96 9.08
C LEU A 260 -32.85 -4.32 7.98
N VAL A 261 -32.39 -4.44 6.73
CA VAL A 261 -33.23 -4.88 5.61
C VAL A 261 -33.80 -6.27 5.86
N THR A 262 -33.00 -7.19 6.38
CA THR A 262 -33.46 -8.56 6.69
C THR A 262 -34.55 -8.55 7.76
N VAL A 263 -34.38 -7.77 8.83
CA VAL A 263 -35.39 -7.63 9.89
C VAL A 263 -36.70 -7.05 9.35
N VAL A 264 -36.62 -6.02 8.50
CA VAL A 264 -37.81 -5.41 7.87
C VAL A 264 -38.53 -6.42 6.98
N VAL A 265 -37.80 -7.20 6.18
CA VAL A 265 -38.38 -8.24 5.33
C VAL A 265 -39.05 -9.32 6.18
N LEU A 266 -38.40 -9.81 7.24
CA LEU A 266 -39.00 -10.79 8.15
C LEU A 266 -40.27 -10.25 8.84
N PHE A 267 -40.25 -8.98 9.26
CA PHE A 267 -41.41 -8.32 9.85
C PHE A 267 -42.58 -8.26 8.84
N VAL A 268 -42.31 -7.87 7.60
CA VAL A 268 -43.32 -7.82 6.53
C VAL A 268 -43.88 -9.22 6.24
N ILE A 269 -43.04 -10.26 6.15
CA ILE A 269 -43.46 -11.65 5.95
C ILE A 269 -44.34 -12.12 7.13
N HIS A 270 -44.00 -11.74 8.36
CA HIS A 270 -44.80 -12.03 9.55
C HIS A 270 -46.16 -11.31 9.49
N CYS A 271 -46.20 -10.03 9.13
CA CYS A 271 -47.45 -9.27 8.99
C CYS A 271 -48.37 -9.78 7.88
N ILE A 272 -47.81 -10.33 6.79
CA ILE A 272 -48.57 -10.95 5.70
C ILE A 272 -49.08 -12.35 6.08
N GLY A 273 -48.68 -12.89 7.25
CA GLY A 273 -49.18 -14.18 7.77
C GLY A 273 -48.54 -15.41 7.12
N ALA A 274 -47.43 -15.25 6.40
CA ALA A 274 -46.72 -16.37 5.77
C ALA A 274 -45.91 -17.22 6.78
N ILE A 275 -45.61 -16.68 7.97
CA ILE A 275 -44.98 -17.42 9.07
C ILE A 275 -45.96 -17.47 10.25
N ASN A 276 -46.63 -18.61 10.39
CA ASN A 276 -47.63 -18.86 11.43
C ASN A 276 -46.92 -19.30 12.74
N ILE A 277 -46.39 -18.35 13.51
CA ILE A 277 -45.65 -18.61 14.78
C ILE A 277 -46.56 -19.17 15.89
N PHE A 278 -47.88 -19.17 15.71
CA PHE A 278 -48.85 -19.67 16.70
C PHE A 278 -48.85 -21.20 16.94
N HIS A 279 -48.02 -21.99 16.25
CA HIS A 279 -47.96 -23.45 16.45
C HIS A 279 -46.88 -23.97 17.41
N LEU A 280 -46.02 -23.11 17.99
CA LEU A 280 -44.92 -23.53 18.87
C LEU A 280 -45.25 -23.61 20.37
N CYS A 281 -46.49 -23.31 20.79
CA CYS A 281 -46.91 -23.37 22.19
C CYS A 281 -48.18 -24.19 22.45
N HIS A 282 -48.36 -25.33 21.76
CA HIS A 282 -49.31 -26.36 22.22
C HIS A 282 -48.52 -27.57 22.72
N PHE A 283 -47.99 -27.46 23.95
CA PHE A 283 -47.60 -28.64 24.71
C PHE A 283 -48.84 -29.11 25.47
N ASP A 284 -49.38 -30.25 25.03
CA ASP A 284 -50.52 -30.94 25.61
C ASP A 284 -50.28 -31.28 27.09
N GLY A 285 -50.99 -30.56 27.98
CA GLY A 285 -51.20 -30.97 29.36
C GLY A 285 -52.61 -31.55 29.48
N HIS A 286 -52.71 -32.88 29.40
CA HIS A 286 -53.93 -33.65 29.64
C HIS A 286 -54.62 -33.24 30.96
N GLY A 287 -55.91 -32.95 30.85
CA GLY A 287 -56.80 -32.83 32.00
C GLY A 287 -57.00 -34.16 32.71
N GLY A 288 -56.93 -34.13 34.04
CA GLY A 288 -57.33 -35.21 34.93
C GLY A 288 -57.91 -34.62 36.20
N ASN A 289 -59.23 -34.80 36.35
CA ASN A 289 -60.10 -34.59 37.52
C ASN A 289 -59.46 -34.19 38.86
N GLU A 290 -60.03 -33.17 39.50
CA GLU A 290 -60.63 -33.38 40.83
C GLU A 290 -61.70 -32.32 41.14
N SER A 291 -62.89 -32.83 41.42
CA SER A 291 -64.04 -32.15 42.01
C SER A 291 -63.77 -31.78 43.46
N GLY A 292 -64.03 -30.54 43.85
CA GLY A 292 -63.97 -30.13 45.26
C GLY A 292 -64.64 -28.78 45.49
N TYR A 293 -65.83 -28.83 46.08
CA TYR A 293 -66.60 -27.72 46.63
C TYR A 293 -65.74 -26.70 47.42
N GLN A 294 -65.93 -25.39 47.20
CA GLN A 294 -66.59 -24.50 48.18
C GLN A 294 -66.77 -23.08 47.63
N GLN A 295 -67.97 -22.56 47.90
CA GLN A 295 -68.46 -21.23 47.59
C GLN A 295 -68.22 -20.30 48.82
N PRO A 296 -68.77 -19.08 48.84
CA PRO A 296 -68.08 -17.79 48.81
C PRO A 296 -67.86 -17.15 50.20
N GLY A 297 -67.01 -16.11 50.28
CA GLY A 297 -66.87 -15.29 51.48
C GLY A 297 -66.44 -13.86 51.15
N SER A 298 -67.42 -12.98 51.00
CA SER A 298 -67.26 -11.53 51.03
C SER A 298 -66.88 -11.06 52.44
N ALA A 299 -65.87 -10.20 52.57
CA ALA A 299 -65.83 -9.14 53.57
C ALA A 299 -64.82 -8.07 53.16
N ASP A 300 -65.35 -6.86 52.99
CA ASP A 300 -64.62 -5.59 52.95
C ASP A 300 -63.64 -5.44 54.13
N ILE A 301 -62.59 -4.63 53.93
CA ILE A 301 -62.32 -3.37 54.68
C ILE A 301 -60.88 -2.90 54.44
N SER A 302 -60.79 -1.72 53.81
CA SER A 302 -59.93 -0.55 54.07
C SER A 302 -58.43 -0.68 54.41
N GLY A 303 -57.64 0.17 53.73
CA GLY A 303 -56.42 0.73 54.30
C GLY A 303 -55.47 1.45 53.31
N SER A 304 -55.63 2.78 53.19
CA SER A 304 -54.64 3.86 52.90
C SER A 304 -53.43 3.56 51.98
N LEU A 305 -53.23 4.18 50.81
CA LEU A 305 -52.96 5.59 50.47
C LEU A 305 -51.92 6.31 51.37
N LEU A 306 -50.78 6.61 50.74
CA LEU A 306 -49.78 7.67 51.04
C LEU A 306 -48.97 7.55 52.33
N GLU A 307 -47.68 7.18 52.20
CA GLU A 307 -46.52 8.08 52.13
C GLU A 307 -45.36 7.38 51.40
#